data_AF-A0A2E4Y1I6-F1
#
_entry.id   AF-A0A2E4Y1I6-F1
#
_cell.length_a   1.000
_cell.length_b   1.000
_cell.length_c   1.000
_cell.angle_alpha   90.00
_cell.angle_beta   90.00
_cell.angle_gamma   90.00
#
_symmetry.space_group_name_H-M   'P 1'
#
loop_
_entity.id
_entity.type
_entity.pdbx_description
1 polymer ?
#
loop_
_entity_poly.entity_id
_entity_poly.type
_entity_poly.pdbx_seq_one_letter_code
_entity_poly.pdbx_strand_id
1 'polypeptide(L)'
;MNSKEFETINMMEVLITKEIQRLAEAADVTVFVRYADSTLKGGPLDFVLVDKELPDSDAELPIRFDFQGLGIWFLCQRTGETFHMRHVIVEIDEQGKFSRGHVGEQEGYWEDFPVYISDERLLGGIIHAQAA
;
A
#
# COMPACT_ATOMS: atom_id res chain seq x y z
N MET A 1 -10.58 -19.75 20.30
CA MET A 1 -9.58 -19.34 19.30
C MET A 1 -8.37 -20.24 19.42
N ASN A 2 -7.90 -20.81 18.31
CA ASN A 2 -6.92 -21.89 18.30
C ASN A 2 -5.50 -21.30 18.15
N SER A 3 -4.51 -21.81 18.90
CA SER A 3 -3.14 -21.26 18.95
C SER A 3 -2.46 -21.16 17.57
N LYS A 4 -2.82 -22.05 16.65
CA LYS A 4 -2.27 -22.09 15.28
C LYS A 4 -2.73 -20.93 14.39
N GLU A 5 -3.94 -20.39 14.62
CA GLU A 5 -4.46 -19.25 13.85
C GLU A 5 -3.69 -17.98 14.21
N PHE A 6 -3.38 -17.79 15.49
CA PHE A 6 -2.56 -16.67 15.97
C PHE A 6 -1.14 -16.69 15.40
N GLU A 7 -0.49 -17.86 15.38
CA GLU A 7 0.86 -18.00 14.81
C GLU A 7 0.90 -17.71 13.31
N THR A 8 -0.15 -18.10 12.57
CA THR A 8 -0.22 -17.89 11.11
C THR A 8 -0.48 -16.42 10.75
N ILE A 9 -1.37 -15.75 11.49
CA ILE A 9 -1.67 -14.32 11.30
C ILE A 9 -0.42 -13.46 11.55
N ASN A 10 0.28 -13.74 12.64
CA ASN A 10 1.50 -13.02 12.99
C ASN A 10 2.62 -13.28 11.96
N MET A 11 2.67 -14.49 11.37
CA MET A 11 3.61 -14.79 10.29
C MET A 11 3.33 -13.98 9.02
N MET A 12 2.06 -13.85 8.60
CA MET A 12 1.73 -13.04 7.41
C MET A 12 2.08 -11.57 7.60
N GLU A 13 1.74 -11.00 8.76
CA GLU A 13 2.07 -9.62 9.11
C GLU A 13 3.58 -9.37 9.01
N VAL A 14 4.38 -10.28 9.55
CA VAL A 14 5.84 -10.22 9.49
C VAL A 14 6.35 -10.32 8.04
N LEU A 15 5.78 -11.21 7.22
CA LEU A 15 6.19 -11.37 5.82
C LEU A 15 5.85 -10.13 4.99
N ILE A 16 4.64 -9.58 5.15
CA ILE A 16 4.21 -8.37 4.42
C ILE A 16 5.03 -7.16 4.88
N THR A 17 5.28 -7.00 6.19
CA THR A 17 6.16 -5.95 6.73
C THR A 17 7.52 -5.98 6.04
N LYS A 18 8.15 -7.16 6.02
CA LYS A 18 9.48 -7.33 5.41
C LYS A 18 9.47 -7.02 3.92
N GLU A 19 8.41 -7.40 3.22
CA GLU A 19 8.31 -7.12 1.79
C GLU A 19 8.12 -5.64 1.51
N ILE A 20 7.25 -4.93 2.26
CA ILE A 20 7.10 -3.48 2.14
C ILE A 20 8.43 -2.77 2.44
N GLN A 21 9.13 -3.18 3.50
CA GLN A 21 10.46 -2.62 3.84
C GLN A 21 11.46 -2.82 2.71
N ARG A 22 11.59 -4.04 2.20
CA ARG A 22 12.49 -4.38 1.08
C ARG A 22 12.17 -3.55 -0.17
N LEU A 23 10.89 -3.36 -0.49
CA LEU A 23 10.45 -2.55 -1.61
C LEU A 23 10.70 -1.05 -1.39
N ALA A 24 10.52 -0.55 -0.16
CA ALA A 24 10.73 0.85 0.20
C ALA A 24 12.21 1.25 0.16
N GLU A 25 13.12 0.32 0.44
CA GLU A 25 14.56 0.54 0.28
C GLU A 25 14.93 0.84 -1.18
N ALA A 26 14.31 0.13 -2.13
CA ALA A 26 14.55 0.29 -3.57
C ALA A 26 13.80 1.48 -4.19
N ALA A 27 12.72 1.94 -3.56
CA ALA A 27 11.91 3.07 -4.02
C ALA A 27 12.56 4.42 -3.70
N ASP A 28 12.40 5.41 -4.58
CA ASP A 28 12.76 6.81 -4.32
C ASP A 28 11.56 7.63 -3.82
N VAL A 29 10.35 7.24 -4.24
CA VAL A 29 9.08 7.79 -3.75
C VAL A 29 8.22 6.68 -3.17
N THR A 30 7.70 6.88 -1.96
CA THR A 30 6.74 5.97 -1.35
C THR A 30 5.50 6.72 -0.91
N VAL A 31 4.33 6.10 -1.09
CA VAL A 31 3.04 6.65 -0.69
C VAL A 31 2.29 5.60 0.12
N PHE A 32 1.73 6.00 1.26
CA PHE A 32 0.77 5.22 2.00
C PHE A 32 -0.58 5.92 1.94
N VAL A 33 -1.63 5.17 1.60
CA VAL A 33 -3.01 5.64 1.61
C VAL A 33 -3.86 4.66 2.39
N ARG A 34 -4.68 5.18 3.31
CA ARG A 34 -5.64 4.37 4.08
C ARG A 34 -7.06 4.75 3.73
N TYR A 35 -7.93 3.76 3.56
CA TYR A 35 -9.36 3.94 3.38
C TYR A 35 -10.14 3.20 4.47
N ALA A 36 -11.39 3.62 4.68
CA ALA A 36 -12.30 2.96 5.61
C ALA A 36 -12.59 1.50 5.20
N ASP A 37 -12.69 1.26 3.89
CA ASP A 37 -12.98 -0.04 3.32
C ASP A 37 -12.57 -0.09 1.83
N SER A 38 -12.75 -1.26 1.21
CA SER A 38 -12.45 -1.52 -0.20
C SER A 38 -13.42 -0.85 -1.20
N THR A 39 -14.49 -0.19 -0.74
CA THR A 39 -15.39 0.58 -1.62
C THR A 39 -14.83 1.96 -1.98
N LEU A 40 -13.79 2.41 -1.27
CA LEU A 40 -13.15 3.73 -1.39
C LEU A 40 -14.09 4.92 -1.09
N LYS A 41 -15.34 4.65 -0.70
CA LYS A 41 -16.31 5.71 -0.40
C LYS A 41 -15.87 6.51 0.82
N GLY A 42 -15.98 7.83 0.69
CA GLY A 42 -15.56 8.75 1.73
C GLY A 42 -14.10 9.19 1.60
N GLY A 43 -13.36 8.67 0.62
CA GLY A 43 -11.99 9.08 0.31
C GLY A 43 -10.95 8.55 1.31
N PRO A 44 -9.69 8.99 1.15
CA PRO A 44 -8.60 8.53 2.01
C PRO A 44 -8.73 9.11 3.42
N LEU A 45 -8.61 8.24 4.42
CA LEU A 45 -8.57 8.59 5.83
C LEU A 45 -7.18 9.04 6.27
N ASP A 46 -6.13 8.46 5.68
CA ASP A 46 -4.74 8.90 5.87
C ASP A 46 -4.02 8.90 4.52
N PHE A 47 -3.08 9.83 4.38
CA PHE A 47 -2.20 9.95 3.22
C PHE A 47 -0.82 10.39 3.69
N VAL A 48 0.19 9.59 3.37
CA VAL A 48 1.61 9.92 3.63
C VAL A 48 2.38 9.75 2.35
N LEU A 49 3.15 10.77 1.97
CA LEU A 49 4.08 10.72 0.84
C LEU A 49 5.47 11.02 1.36
N VAL A 50 6.42 10.16 0.99
CA VAL A 50 7.84 10.29 1.31
C VAL A 50 8.59 10.30 -0.01
N ASP A 51 9.31 11.36 -0.30
CA ASP A 51 10.17 11.49 -1.47
C ASP A 51 11.60 11.75 -1.00
N LYS A 52 12.49 10.78 -1.24
CA LYS A 52 13.88 10.82 -0.78
C LYS A 52 14.70 11.94 -1.44
N GLU A 53 14.22 12.52 -2.53
CA GLU A 53 14.89 13.64 -3.20
C GLU A 53 14.46 15.01 -2.65
N LEU A 54 13.39 15.06 -1.85
CA LEU A 54 12.94 16.30 -1.23
C LEU A 54 13.70 16.56 0.10
N PRO A 55 14.31 17.75 0.26
CA PRO A 55 15.21 18.04 1.38
C PRO A 55 14.53 18.07 2.76
N ASP A 56 13.20 18.18 2.83
CA ASP A 56 12.42 18.27 4.08
C ASP A 56 11.53 17.04 4.31
N SER A 57 11.85 15.89 3.70
CA SER A 57 11.09 14.65 3.88
C SER A 57 11.40 13.97 5.23
N ASP A 58 10.97 14.59 6.33
CA ASP A 58 11.05 14.01 7.69
C ASP A 58 9.99 12.91 7.95
N ALA A 59 9.11 12.66 6.98
CA ALA A 59 8.06 11.64 7.11
C ALA A 59 8.64 10.24 6.91
N GLU A 60 8.36 9.33 7.85
CA GLU A 60 8.61 7.91 7.68
C GLU A 60 7.39 7.21 7.09
N LEU A 61 7.62 6.25 6.19
CA LEU A 61 6.55 5.43 5.61
C LEU A 61 5.90 4.61 6.73
N PRO A 62 4.58 4.74 6.98
CA PRO A 62 3.92 3.96 8.03
C PRO A 62 3.81 2.50 7.60
N ILE A 63 4.60 1.60 8.18
CA ILE A 63 4.50 0.15 7.96
C ILE A 63 3.95 -0.49 9.23
N ARG A 64 2.65 -0.31 9.44
CA ARG A 64 1.90 -0.80 10.61
C ARG A 64 0.50 -1.21 10.21
N PHE A 65 -0.05 -2.20 10.90
CA PHE A 65 -1.37 -2.79 10.60
C PHE A 65 -2.36 -2.62 11.77
N ASP A 66 -2.10 -1.64 12.63
CA ASP A 66 -2.96 -1.22 13.74
C ASP A 66 -4.14 -0.34 13.26
N PHE A 67 -4.80 -0.76 12.17
CA PHE A 67 -5.94 -0.06 11.58
C PHE A 67 -7.05 -1.03 11.16
N GLN A 68 -8.24 -0.49 10.89
CA GLN A 68 -9.32 -1.20 10.21
C GLN A 68 -9.50 -0.64 8.80
N GLY A 69 -9.94 -1.50 7.88
CA GLY A 69 -10.16 -1.12 6.48
C GLY A 69 -8.97 -1.46 5.59
N LEU A 70 -8.71 -0.60 4.62
CA LEU A 70 -7.76 -0.85 3.54
C LEU A 70 -6.52 0.04 3.67
N GLY A 71 -5.33 -0.56 3.68
CA GLY A 71 -4.05 0.13 3.55
C GLY A 71 -3.40 -0.19 2.21
N ILE A 72 -2.93 0.83 1.51
CA ILE A 72 -2.24 0.70 0.23
C ILE A 72 -0.89 1.41 0.32
N TRP A 73 0.18 0.68 0.03
CA TRP A 73 1.52 1.20 -0.12
C TRP A 73 1.90 1.20 -1.59
N PHE A 74 2.25 2.36 -2.13
CA PHE A 74 2.84 2.52 -3.45
C PHE A 74 4.33 2.78 -3.28
N LEU A 75 5.17 1.97 -3.91
CA LEU A 75 6.61 1.96 -3.78
C LEU A 75 7.19 2.16 -5.17
N CYS A 76 7.60 3.38 -5.46
CA CYS A 76 7.92 3.85 -6.80
C CYS A 76 9.41 4.07 -6.95
N GLN A 77 9.95 3.68 -8.11
CA GLN A 77 11.29 4.00 -8.57
C GLN A 77 11.18 4.83 -9.85
N ARG A 78 11.59 6.10 -9.82
CA ARG A 78 11.65 6.96 -11.01
C ARG A 78 12.86 6.63 -11.87
N THR A 79 12.71 6.73 -13.18
CA THR A 79 13.81 6.58 -14.16
C THR A 79 13.60 7.55 -15.32
N GLY A 80 14.20 8.74 -15.22
CA GLY A 80 13.99 9.79 -16.21
C GLY A 80 12.54 10.29 -16.20
N GLU A 81 11.82 10.10 -17.31
CA GLU A 81 10.41 10.49 -17.46
C GLU A 81 9.42 9.37 -17.10
N THR A 82 9.91 8.17 -16.76
CA THR A 82 9.08 7.02 -16.45
C THR A 82 9.21 6.60 -15.00
N PHE A 83 8.32 5.72 -14.56
CA PHE A 83 8.41 5.05 -13.28
C PHE A 83 8.10 3.56 -13.38
N HIS A 84 8.68 2.81 -12.44
CA HIS A 84 8.23 1.46 -12.09
C HIS A 84 7.73 1.48 -10.65
N MET A 85 6.51 1.01 -10.42
CA MET A 85 5.85 1.03 -9.12
C MET A 85 5.41 -0.35 -8.72
N ARG A 86 5.71 -0.71 -7.48
CA ARG A 86 5.10 -1.85 -6.78
C ARG A 86 4.02 -1.32 -5.86
N HIS A 87 2.90 -2.01 -5.76
CA HIS A 87 1.88 -1.69 -4.77
C HIS A 87 1.60 -2.89 -3.87
N VAL A 88 1.41 -2.63 -2.58
CA VAL A 88 1.00 -3.61 -1.59
C VAL A 88 -0.34 -3.18 -1.02
N ILE A 89 -1.34 -4.03 -1.09
CA ILE A 89 -2.69 -3.78 -0.58
C ILE A 89 -2.95 -4.74 0.57
N VAL A 90 -3.37 -4.22 1.71
CA VAL A 90 -3.75 -5.01 2.89
C VAL A 90 -5.12 -4.56 3.37
N GLU A 91 -5.97 -5.54 3.69
CA GLU A 91 -7.28 -5.30 4.30
C GLU A 91 -7.33 -5.93 5.68
N ILE A 92 -7.64 -5.11 6.69
CA ILE A 92 -7.82 -5.52 8.09
C ILE A 92 -9.30 -5.45 8.42
N ASP A 93 -9.87 -6.57 8.86
CA ASP A 93 -11.29 -6.68 9.18
C ASP A 93 -11.68 -5.94 10.47
N GLU A 94 -12.98 -5.88 10.77
CA GLU A 94 -13.51 -5.25 11.98
C GLU A 94 -12.99 -5.89 13.29
N GLN A 95 -12.47 -7.12 13.24
CA GLN A 95 -11.87 -7.83 14.38
C GLN A 95 -10.37 -7.57 14.50
N GLY A 96 -9.79 -6.72 13.64
CA GLY A 96 -8.36 -6.42 13.63
C GLY A 96 -7.51 -7.52 13.00
N LYS A 97 -8.07 -8.36 12.13
CA LYS A 97 -7.36 -9.47 11.48
C LYS A 97 -7.11 -9.19 10.01
N PHE A 98 -5.98 -9.69 9.52
CA PHE A 98 -5.69 -9.76 8.09
C PHE A 98 -6.77 -10.57 7.37
N SER A 99 -7.51 -9.89 6.50
CA SER A 99 -8.52 -10.50 5.63
C SER A 99 -8.00 -10.68 4.21
N ARG A 100 -7.15 -9.76 3.73
CA ARG A 100 -6.58 -9.80 2.38
C ARG A 100 -5.21 -9.15 2.33
N GLY A 101 -4.34 -9.70 1.47
CA GLY A 101 -3.04 -9.14 1.10
C GLY A 101 -2.78 -9.34 -0.38
N HIS A 102 -2.29 -8.32 -1.09
CA HIS A 102 -1.95 -8.39 -2.50
C HIS A 102 -0.72 -7.55 -2.81
N VAL A 103 0.13 -8.05 -3.71
CA VAL A 103 1.25 -7.28 -4.27
C VAL A 103 1.12 -7.28 -5.78
N GLY A 104 1.19 -6.10 -6.37
CA GLY A 104 1.17 -5.91 -7.81
C GLY A 104 2.20 -4.90 -8.28
N GLU A 105 2.24 -4.67 -9.58
CA GLU A 105 3.18 -3.76 -10.22
C GLU A 105 2.53 -2.98 -11.36
N GLN A 106 3.07 -1.81 -11.64
CA GLN A 106 2.60 -0.87 -12.66
C GLN A 106 3.78 -0.04 -13.17
N GLU A 107 3.76 0.26 -14.45
CA GLU A 107 4.71 1.20 -15.09
C GLU A 107 3.94 2.30 -15.82
N GLY A 108 4.60 3.44 -16.01
CA GLY A 108 3.99 4.56 -16.70
C GLY A 108 4.92 5.77 -16.80
N TYR A 109 4.38 6.88 -17.29
CA TYR A 109 5.05 8.17 -17.26
C TYR A 109 4.92 8.81 -15.88
N TRP A 110 5.97 9.46 -15.41
CA TRP A 110 6.00 10.09 -14.09
C TRP A 110 4.90 11.15 -13.92
N GLU A 111 4.54 11.86 -14.99
CA GLU A 111 3.45 12.83 -14.98
C GLU A 111 2.08 12.21 -14.62
N ASP A 112 1.90 10.91 -14.91
CA ASP A 112 0.66 10.18 -14.62
C ASP A 112 0.65 9.57 -13.22
N PHE A 113 1.81 9.51 -12.53
CA PHE A 113 1.93 8.88 -11.20
C PHE A 113 0.88 9.38 -10.19
N PRO A 114 0.59 10.70 -10.08
CA PRO A 114 -0.45 11.20 -9.18
C PRO A 114 -1.84 10.61 -9.46
N VAL A 115 -2.15 10.30 -10.72
CA VAL A 115 -3.44 9.71 -11.12
C VAL A 115 -3.55 8.28 -10.59
N TYR A 116 -2.48 7.49 -10.71
CA TYR A 116 -2.46 6.10 -10.23
C TYR A 116 -2.69 5.95 -8.72
N ILE A 117 -2.30 6.94 -7.91
CA ILE A 117 -2.42 6.89 -6.45
C ILE A 117 -3.68 7.58 -5.90
N SER A 118 -4.44 8.29 -6.75
CA SER A 118 -5.59 9.10 -6.32
C SER A 118 -6.90 8.83 -7.07
N ASP A 119 -6.85 8.25 -8.27
CA ASP A 119 -8.06 7.93 -9.04
C ASP A 119 -8.75 6.68 -8.47
N GLU A 120 -9.89 6.89 -7.81
CA GLU A 120 -10.68 5.82 -7.20
C GLU A 120 -11.14 4.73 -8.18
N ARG A 121 -11.29 5.04 -9.48
CA ARG A 121 -11.66 4.03 -10.48
C ARG A 121 -10.50 3.11 -10.78
N LEU A 122 -9.29 3.67 -10.92
CA LEU A 122 -8.08 2.87 -11.11
C LEU A 122 -7.79 2.04 -9.86
N LEU A 123 -7.86 2.66 -8.68
CA LEU A 123 -7.68 1.97 -7.40
C LEU A 123 -8.71 0.86 -7.21
N GLY A 124 -9.99 1.12 -7.49
CA GLY A 124 -11.04 0.11 -7.45
C GLY A 124 -10.78 -1.05 -8.42
N GLY A 125 -10.26 -0.75 -9.61
CA GLY A 125 -9.82 -1.77 -10.56
C GLY A 125 -8.73 -2.68 -9.98
N ILE A 126 -7.67 -2.08 -9.42
CA ILE A 126 -6.55 -2.83 -8.81
C ILE A 126 -7.03 -3.67 -7.61
N ILE A 127 -7.90 -3.10 -6.76
CA ILE A 127 -8.45 -3.78 -5.59
C ILE A 127 -9.36 -4.94 -6.01
N HIS A 128 -10.13 -4.84 -7.10
CA HIS A 128 -11.12 -5.84 -7.47
C HIS A 128 -10.70 -6.80 -8.59
N ALA A 129 -9.57 -6.56 -9.27
CA ALA A 129 -9.11 -7.35 -10.44
C ALA A 129 -8.87 -8.85 -10.19
N GLN A 130 -8.95 -9.35 -8.96
CA GLN A 130 -8.78 -10.78 -8.64
C GLN A 130 -9.79 -11.34 -7.63
N ALA A 131 -11.01 -10.78 -7.57
CA ALA A 131 -12.13 -11.47 -6.93
C ALA A 131 -12.82 -12.51 -7.87
N ALA A 132 -12.22 -12.82 -9.03
CA ALA A 132 -12.77 -13.68 -10.09
C ALA A 132 -11.85 -14.87 -10.38
#